data_AF-A0A7S0TU54-F1
#
_entry.id   AF-A0A7S0TU54-F1
#
_cell.length_a   1.000
_cell.length_b   1.000
_cell.length_c   1.000
_cell.angle_alpha   90.00
_cell.angle_beta   90.00
_cell.angle_gamma   90.00
#
_symmetry.space_group_name_H-M   'P 1'
#
loop_
_entity.id
_entity.type
_entity.pdbx_description
1 polymer ?
#
loop_
_entity_poly.entity_id
_entity_poly.type
_entity_poly.pdbx_seq_one_letter_code
_entity_poly.pdbx_strand_id
1 'polypeptide(L)'
;GNRQRVAACGGLEALCGLCNASQSDAVLACAAAALGNLADDDENRIAIEKMGGLEPLVRLCSSSVSDAVLESAAAALANLAYNENNRKRIAQLSGIEPLVWLCAHSRSDSVLESASAALGNLAYYNDKNRIRIAETGGLAALAQLCEGTASVSV
;
A
#
# COMPACT_ATOMS: atom_id res chain seq x y z
N GLY A 1 0.61 4.13 24.26
CA GLY A 1 -0.16 2.85 24.19
C GLY A 1 0.71 1.71 23.67
N ASN A 2 0.27 0.45 23.69
CA ASN A 2 1.09 -0.71 23.26
C ASN A 2 1.72 -0.53 21.86
N ARG A 3 1.09 0.22 20.96
CA ARG A 3 1.60 0.59 19.62
C ARG A 3 2.92 1.39 19.65
N GLN A 4 3.01 2.40 20.52
CA GLN A 4 4.26 3.16 20.72
C GLN A 4 5.36 2.29 21.35
N ARG A 5 4.99 1.28 22.16
CA ARG A 5 5.95 0.36 22.77
C ARG A 5 6.54 -0.62 21.76
N VAL A 6 5.74 -1.15 20.82
CA VAL A 6 6.22 -2.02 19.73
C VAL A 6 7.18 -1.26 18.82
N ALA A 7 6.86 0.01 18.51
CA ALA A 7 7.76 0.89 17.75
C ALA A 7 9.07 1.17 18.50
N ALA A 8 8.99 1.44 19.80
CA ALA A 8 10.16 1.73 20.65
C ALA A 8 11.08 0.52 20.90
N CYS A 9 10.62 -0.72 20.72
CA CYS A 9 11.39 -1.93 21.00
C CYS A 9 12.03 -2.59 19.75
N GLY A 10 12.25 -1.83 18.68
CA GLY A 10 12.81 -2.37 17.42
C GLY A 10 11.84 -3.24 16.61
N GLY A 11 10.56 -3.28 16.99
CA GLY A 11 9.54 -4.06 16.30
C GLY A 11 9.31 -3.61 14.85
N LEU A 12 9.39 -2.30 14.59
CA LEU A 12 9.26 -1.77 13.22
C LEU A 12 10.41 -2.22 12.32
N GLU A 13 11.64 -2.25 12.83
CA GLU A 13 12.81 -2.70 12.08
C GLU A 13 12.69 -4.19 11.73
N ALA A 14 12.27 -5.01 12.69
CA ALA A 14 12.02 -6.44 12.46
C ALA A 14 10.93 -6.66 11.40
N LEU A 15 9.82 -5.92 11.47
CA LEU A 15 8.72 -6.03 10.50
C LEU A 15 9.15 -5.59 9.09
N CYS A 16 9.90 -4.49 8.97
CA CYS A 16 10.46 -4.05 7.68
C CYS A 16 11.42 -5.10 7.11
N GLY A 17 12.26 -5.70 7.96
CA GLY A 17 13.15 -6.80 7.58
C GLY A 17 12.39 -8.04 7.07
N LEU A 18 11.28 -8.40 7.72
CA LEU A 18 10.43 -9.52 7.30
C LEU A 18 9.78 -9.28 5.94
N CYS A 19 9.23 -8.08 5.69
CA CYS A 19 8.72 -7.70 4.37
C CYS A 19 9.80 -7.75 3.29
N ASN A 20 11.08 -7.60 3.67
CA ASN A 20 12.18 -7.60 2.73
C ASN A 20 12.72 -9.00 2.37
N ALA A 21 12.84 -9.88 3.36
CA ALA A 21 13.65 -11.09 3.23
C ALA A 21 12.85 -12.40 3.30
N SER A 22 11.60 -12.38 3.79
CA SER A 22 10.81 -13.60 3.95
C SER A 22 10.45 -14.23 2.60
N GLN A 23 10.51 -15.55 2.53
CA GLN A 23 10.03 -16.37 1.40
C GLN A 23 8.62 -16.94 1.65
N SER A 24 8.03 -16.66 2.82
CA SER A 24 6.70 -17.14 3.17
C SER A 24 5.68 -16.03 2.98
N ASP A 25 4.74 -16.25 2.06
CA ASP A 25 3.58 -15.38 1.82
C ASP A 25 2.82 -15.03 3.09
N ALA A 26 2.58 -16.02 3.97
CA ALA A 26 1.89 -15.79 5.24
C ALA A 26 2.66 -14.80 6.14
N VAL A 27 3.99 -14.92 6.20
CA VAL A 27 4.84 -14.01 6.97
C VAL A 27 4.87 -12.63 6.32
N LEU A 28 4.94 -12.55 4.99
CA LEU A 28 4.91 -11.29 4.25
C LEU A 28 3.60 -10.54 4.47
N ALA A 29 2.46 -11.22 4.35
CA ALA A 29 1.13 -10.67 4.58
C ALA A 29 0.99 -10.17 6.02
N CYS A 30 1.34 -10.99 7.02
CA CYS A 30 1.29 -10.61 8.43
C CYS A 30 2.19 -9.41 8.75
N ALA A 31 3.40 -9.37 8.19
CA ALA A 31 4.33 -8.26 8.42
C ALA A 31 3.81 -6.96 7.79
N ALA A 32 3.32 -7.01 6.55
CA ALA A 32 2.73 -5.87 5.87
C ALA A 32 1.49 -5.35 6.61
N ALA A 33 0.58 -6.24 7.01
CA ALA A 33 -0.61 -5.90 7.79
C ALA A 33 -0.25 -5.26 9.14
N ALA A 34 0.77 -5.79 9.84
CA ALA A 34 1.24 -5.21 11.10
C ALA A 34 1.80 -3.80 10.90
N LEU A 35 2.59 -3.56 9.84
CA LEU A 35 3.08 -2.23 9.49
C LEU A 35 1.92 -1.28 9.17
N GLY A 36 0.94 -1.73 8.39
CA GLY A 36 -0.26 -0.95 8.07
C GLY A 36 -1.07 -0.56 9.31
N ASN A 37 -1.22 -1.46 10.27
CA ASN A 37 -1.90 -1.20 11.54
C ASN A 37 -1.12 -0.23 12.45
N LEU A 38 0.21 -0.31 12.45
CA LEU A 38 1.05 0.60 13.21
C LEU A 38 1.10 2.00 12.58
N ALA A 39 0.91 2.09 11.27
CA ALA A 39 0.85 3.33 10.50
C ALA A 39 -0.42 4.17 10.74
N ASP A 40 -1.31 3.79 11.65
CA ASP A 40 -2.40 4.65 12.16
C ASP A 40 -1.84 5.87 12.95
N ASP A 41 -0.66 5.70 13.56
CA ASP A 41 0.04 6.73 14.31
C ASP A 41 1.04 7.51 13.42
N ASP A 42 1.05 8.85 13.54
CA ASP A 42 1.90 9.73 12.72
C ASP A 42 3.40 9.51 12.93
N GLU A 43 3.83 9.26 14.15
CA GLU A 43 5.25 9.01 14.46
C GLU A 43 5.69 7.69 13.84
N ASN A 44 4.82 6.67 13.88
CA ASN A 44 5.08 5.39 13.23
C ASN A 44 5.13 5.51 11.71
N ARG A 45 4.27 6.32 11.08
CA ARG A 45 4.34 6.57 9.62
C ARG A 45 5.70 7.09 9.19
N ILE A 46 6.27 8.01 9.99
CA ILE A 46 7.60 8.58 9.75
C ILE A 46 8.70 7.55 10.06
N ALA A 47 8.57 6.81 11.15
CA ALA A 47 9.57 5.81 11.55
C ALA A 47 9.69 4.68 10.52
N ILE A 48 8.55 4.17 10.00
CA ILE A 48 8.52 3.13 8.96
C ILE A 48 9.25 3.60 7.70
N GLU A 49 9.03 4.85 7.28
CA GLU A 49 9.74 5.41 6.12
C GLU A 49 11.25 5.48 6.37
N LYS A 50 11.67 6.01 7.53
CA LYS A 50 13.09 6.12 7.90
C LYS A 50 13.80 4.76 7.99
N MET A 51 13.07 3.71 8.35
CA MET A 51 13.57 2.33 8.38
C MET A 51 13.53 1.64 7.01
N GLY A 52 13.15 2.36 5.94
CA GLY A 52 13.10 1.82 4.58
C GLY A 52 11.90 0.91 4.30
N GLY A 53 10.86 0.92 5.14
CA GLY A 53 9.72 0.01 5.02
C GLY A 53 8.85 0.22 3.78
N LEU A 54 8.90 1.39 3.13
CA LEU A 54 8.09 1.68 1.94
C LEU A 54 8.51 0.86 0.71
N GLU A 55 9.81 0.67 0.50
CA GLU A 55 10.32 0.00 -0.70
C GLU A 55 9.94 -1.50 -0.76
N PRO A 56 10.08 -2.28 0.33
CA PRO A 56 9.55 -3.64 0.37
C PRO A 56 8.05 -3.70 0.08
N LEU A 57 7.24 -2.78 0.64
CA LEU A 57 5.79 -2.78 0.41
C LEU A 57 5.44 -2.51 -1.06
N VAL A 58 6.10 -1.54 -1.69
CA VAL A 58 5.93 -1.26 -3.14
C VAL A 58 6.30 -2.48 -3.99
N ARG A 59 7.41 -3.15 -3.64
CA ARG A 59 7.83 -4.37 -4.34
C ARG A 59 6.81 -5.50 -4.19
N LEU A 60 6.22 -5.67 -3.00
CA LEU A 60 5.20 -6.69 -2.77
C LEU A 60 3.96 -6.46 -3.66
N CYS A 61 3.53 -5.21 -3.84
CA CYS A 61 2.44 -4.86 -4.78
C CYS A 61 2.77 -5.16 -6.26
N SER A 62 4.05 -5.33 -6.60
CA SER A 62 4.51 -5.62 -7.97
C SER A 62 4.83 -7.11 -8.19
N SER A 63 4.71 -7.92 -7.15
CA SER A 63 5.17 -9.31 -7.17
C SER A 63 4.02 -10.28 -7.48
N SER A 64 4.34 -11.41 -8.10
CA SER A 64 3.39 -12.50 -8.34
C SER A 64 3.23 -13.36 -7.08
N VAL A 65 2.76 -12.74 -5.99
CA VAL A 65 2.50 -13.34 -4.68
C VAL A 65 1.00 -13.55 -4.48
N SER A 66 0.62 -14.23 -3.39
CA SER A 66 -0.80 -14.41 -3.04
C SER A 66 -1.56 -13.10 -2.83
N ASP A 67 -2.87 -13.14 -3.10
CA ASP A 67 -3.78 -12.00 -2.90
C ASP A 67 -3.71 -11.43 -1.48
N ALA A 68 -3.49 -12.26 -0.46
CA ALA A 68 -3.34 -11.81 0.93
C ALA A 68 -2.12 -10.89 1.13
N VAL A 69 -1.02 -11.15 0.42
CA VAL A 69 0.18 -10.30 0.45
C VAL A 69 -0.07 -9.00 -0.31
N LEU A 70 -0.70 -9.08 -1.49
CA LEU A 70 -1.05 -7.91 -2.30
C LEU A 70 -1.98 -6.96 -1.55
N GLU A 71 -3.04 -7.50 -0.94
CA GLU A 71 -4.00 -6.77 -0.10
C GLU A 71 -3.27 -6.10 1.07
N SER A 72 -2.52 -6.87 1.85
CA SER A 72 -1.85 -6.35 3.05
C SER A 72 -0.83 -5.26 2.70
N ALA A 73 -0.09 -5.42 1.60
CA ALA A 73 0.88 -4.43 1.13
C ALA A 73 0.19 -3.15 0.63
N ALA A 74 -0.87 -3.28 -0.17
CA ALA A 74 -1.63 -2.14 -0.67
C ALA A 74 -2.32 -1.38 0.48
N ALA A 75 -2.92 -2.09 1.43
CA ALA A 75 -3.54 -1.51 2.62
C ALA A 75 -2.51 -0.78 3.50
N ALA A 76 -1.33 -1.35 3.69
CA ALA A 76 -0.25 -0.70 4.41
C ALA A 76 0.20 0.60 3.71
N LEU A 77 0.36 0.58 2.38
CA LEU A 77 0.67 1.77 1.60
C LEU A 77 -0.44 2.82 1.69
N ALA A 78 -1.72 2.42 1.70
CA ALA A 78 -2.86 3.32 1.88
C ALA A 78 -2.78 4.08 3.21
N ASN A 79 -2.48 3.38 4.32
CA ASN A 79 -2.32 4.00 5.63
C ASN A 79 -1.07 4.89 5.72
N LEU A 80 0.06 4.44 5.14
CA LEU A 80 1.29 5.22 5.12
C LEU A 80 1.14 6.51 4.30
N ALA A 81 0.30 6.51 3.26
CA ALA A 81 0.02 7.65 2.39
C ALA A 81 -0.83 8.76 3.05
N TYR A 82 -1.32 8.60 4.29
CA TYR A 82 -1.86 9.73 5.05
C TYR A 82 -0.79 10.80 5.33
N ASN A 83 0.48 10.40 5.44
CA ASN A 83 1.59 11.32 5.57
C ASN A 83 2.05 11.86 4.19
N GLU A 84 2.18 13.18 4.06
CA GLU A 84 2.55 13.84 2.80
C GLU A 84 3.92 13.43 2.26
N ASN A 85 4.92 13.26 3.13
CA ASN A 85 6.25 12.84 2.71
C ASN A 85 6.23 11.42 2.19
N ASN A 86 5.46 10.54 2.84
CA ASN A 86 5.28 9.17 2.36
C ASN A 86 4.60 9.14 1.00
N ARG A 87 3.60 10.01 0.72
CA ARG A 87 2.99 10.10 -0.63
C ARG A 87 4.02 10.39 -1.72
N LYS A 88 4.93 11.32 -1.45
CA LYS A 88 6.02 11.68 -2.37
C LYS A 88 7.01 10.52 -2.50
N ARG A 89 7.36 9.88 -1.39
CA ARG A 89 8.35 8.80 -1.37
C ARG A 89 7.85 7.55 -2.07
N ILE A 90 6.60 7.15 -1.87
CA ILE A 90 5.97 6.03 -2.58
C ILE A 90 5.98 6.27 -4.09
N ALA A 91 5.64 7.49 -4.54
CA ALA A 91 5.70 7.85 -5.96
C ALA A 91 7.14 7.80 -6.52
N GLN A 92 8.14 8.26 -5.76
CA GLN A 92 9.56 8.17 -6.15
C GLN A 92 10.05 6.72 -6.26
N LEU A 93 9.47 5.82 -5.48
CA LEU A 93 9.74 4.38 -5.52
C LEU A 93 8.95 3.67 -6.65
N SER A 94 8.31 4.42 -7.55
CA SER A 94 7.44 3.87 -8.62
C SER A 94 6.30 3.00 -8.08
N GLY A 95 5.72 3.42 -6.94
CA GLY A 95 4.63 2.69 -6.29
C GLY A 95 3.25 2.93 -6.89
N ILE A 96 3.09 3.88 -7.82
CA ILE A 96 1.78 4.19 -8.44
C ILE A 96 1.43 3.12 -9.48
N GLU A 97 2.39 2.75 -10.31
CA GLU A 97 2.21 1.83 -11.43
C GLU A 97 1.73 0.44 -10.98
N PRO A 98 2.31 -0.19 -9.93
CA PRO A 98 1.84 -1.47 -9.44
C PRO A 98 0.42 -1.38 -8.87
N LEU A 99 0.09 -0.30 -8.15
CA LEU A 99 -1.25 -0.11 -7.61
C LEU A 99 -2.30 0.07 -8.72
N VAL A 100 -1.98 0.83 -9.76
CA VAL A 100 -2.86 0.95 -10.94
C VAL A 100 -3.00 -0.40 -11.66
N TRP A 101 -1.91 -1.16 -11.78
CA TRP A 101 -1.95 -2.49 -12.37
C TRP A 101 -2.86 -3.42 -11.57
N LEU A 102 -2.78 -3.41 -10.23
CA LEU A 102 -3.67 -4.19 -9.37
C LEU A 102 -5.13 -3.81 -9.57
N CYS A 103 -5.46 -2.51 -9.63
CA CYS A 103 -6.82 -2.04 -9.90
C CYS A 103 -7.37 -2.52 -11.25
N ALA A 104 -6.52 -2.69 -12.25
CA ALA A 104 -6.94 -3.10 -13.60
C ALA A 104 -7.01 -4.62 -13.81
N HIS A 105 -6.27 -5.41 -13.02
CA HIS A 105 -6.06 -6.84 -13.33
C HIS A 105 -6.37 -7.80 -12.18
N SER A 106 -6.46 -7.33 -10.93
CA SER A 106 -6.82 -8.20 -9.82
C SER A 106 -8.27 -8.68 -9.93
N ARG A 107 -8.51 -9.90 -9.45
CA ARG A 107 -9.87 -10.49 -9.31
C ARG A 107 -10.34 -10.55 -7.85
N SER A 108 -9.50 -10.11 -6.92
CA SER A 108 -9.82 -10.09 -5.50
C SER A 108 -10.33 -8.71 -5.10
N ASP A 109 -11.58 -8.65 -4.64
CA ASP A 109 -12.22 -7.41 -4.18
C ASP A 109 -11.40 -6.72 -3.07
N SER A 110 -10.79 -7.49 -2.16
CA SER A 110 -10.00 -6.93 -1.06
C SER A 110 -8.71 -6.25 -1.56
N VAL A 111 -8.08 -6.82 -2.59
CA VAL A 111 -6.92 -6.23 -3.27
C VAL A 111 -7.34 -4.96 -4.01
N LEU A 112 -8.48 -4.99 -4.70
CA LEU A 112 -9.01 -3.85 -5.46
C LEU A 112 -9.38 -2.68 -4.54
N GLU A 113 -10.05 -2.96 -3.43
CA GLU A 113 -10.37 -1.98 -2.39
C GLU A 113 -9.09 -1.34 -1.83
N SER A 114 -8.14 -2.17 -1.41
CA SER A 114 -6.87 -1.68 -0.82
C SER A 114 -6.05 -0.86 -1.81
N ALA A 115 -5.95 -1.29 -3.07
CA ALA A 115 -5.20 -0.59 -4.10
C ALA A 115 -5.86 0.73 -4.50
N SER A 116 -7.19 0.76 -4.65
CA SER A 116 -7.93 1.98 -4.97
C SER A 116 -7.88 2.99 -3.82
N ALA A 117 -7.97 2.55 -2.57
CA ALA A 117 -7.77 3.38 -1.39
C ALA A 117 -6.35 3.98 -1.36
N ALA A 118 -5.33 3.18 -1.65
CA ALA A 118 -3.95 3.65 -1.74
C ALA A 118 -3.78 4.74 -2.81
N LEU A 119 -4.32 4.53 -4.02
CA LEU A 119 -4.29 5.54 -5.09
C LEU A 119 -5.03 6.83 -4.70
N GLY A 120 -6.20 6.72 -4.08
CA GLY A 120 -6.96 7.86 -3.57
C GLY A 120 -6.16 8.68 -2.56
N ASN A 121 -5.53 8.01 -1.60
CA ASN A 121 -4.68 8.67 -0.60
C ASN A 121 -3.44 9.28 -1.23
N LEU A 122 -2.79 8.59 -2.19
CA LEU A 122 -1.63 9.13 -2.91
C LEU A 122 -1.97 10.39 -3.73
N ALA A 123 -3.19 10.50 -4.24
CA ALA A 123 -3.69 11.66 -4.98
C ALA A 123 -4.09 12.84 -4.08
N TYR A 124 -4.33 12.61 -2.79
CA TYR A 124 -4.82 13.61 -1.85
C TYR A 124 -3.81 14.76 -1.65
N TYR A 125 -4.22 15.99 -2.00
CA TYR A 125 -3.38 17.20 -2.02
C TYR A 125 -1.99 17.01 -2.66
N ASN A 126 -1.90 16.21 -3.75
CA ASN A 126 -0.64 16.00 -4.46
C ASN A 126 -0.86 15.99 -5.99
N ASP A 127 -0.68 17.15 -6.63
CA ASP A 127 -0.86 17.31 -8.08
C ASP A 127 0.06 16.42 -8.92
N LYS A 128 1.31 16.24 -8.48
CA LYS A 128 2.27 15.38 -9.21
C LYS A 128 1.78 13.94 -9.23
N ASN A 129 1.30 13.44 -8.09
CA ASN A 129 0.73 12.10 -8.01
C ASN A 129 -0.57 12.00 -8.82
N ARG A 130 -1.46 13.02 -8.78
CA ARG A 130 -2.68 13.05 -9.62
C ARG A 130 -2.36 12.90 -11.11
N ILE A 131 -1.41 13.69 -11.60
CA ILE A 131 -0.96 13.63 -13.00
C ILE A 131 -0.40 12.24 -13.29
N ARG A 132 0.49 11.72 -12.43
CA ARG A 132 1.11 10.41 -12.65
C ARG A 132 0.07 9.29 -12.71
N ILE A 133 -0.90 9.27 -11.80
CA ILE A 133 -2.01 8.30 -11.79
C ILE A 133 -2.80 8.37 -13.11
N ALA A 134 -3.05 9.57 -13.63
CA ALA A 134 -3.74 9.73 -14.91
C ALA A 134 -2.88 9.20 -16.09
N GLU A 135 -1.59 9.52 -16.12
CA GLU A 135 -0.66 9.08 -17.17
C GLU A 135 -0.47 7.56 -17.19
N THR A 136 -0.57 6.89 -16.04
CA THR A 136 -0.45 5.42 -15.94
C THR A 136 -1.76 4.69 -16.23
N GLY A 137 -2.83 5.40 -16.64
CA GLY A 137 -4.14 4.81 -16.92
C GLY A 137 -5.01 4.55 -15.70
N GLY A 138 -4.66 5.11 -14.53
CA GLY A 138 -5.36 4.88 -13.27
C GLY A 138 -6.81 5.35 -13.28
N LEU A 139 -7.15 6.40 -14.04
CA LEU A 139 -8.54 6.86 -14.17
C LEU A 139 -9.43 5.82 -14.85
N ALA A 140 -8.94 5.17 -15.91
CA ALA A 140 -9.67 4.12 -16.61
C ALA A 140 -9.84 2.88 -15.72
N ALA A 141 -8.77 2.48 -15.02
CA ALA A 141 -8.82 1.35 -14.08
C ALA A 141 -9.85 1.58 -12.96
N LEU A 142 -9.83 2.76 -12.33
CA LEU A 142 -10.77 3.10 -11.27
C LEU A 142 -12.21 3.22 -11.77
N ALA A 143 -12.43 3.77 -12.97
CA ALA A 143 -13.77 3.85 -13.57
C ALA A 143 -14.37 2.45 -13.81
N GLN A 144 -13.58 1.51 -14.31
CA GLN A 144 -14.01 0.11 -14.51
C GLN A 144 -14.43 -0.55 -13.20
N LEU A 145 -13.77 -0.23 -12.08
CA LEU A 145 -14.17 -0.74 -10.75
C LEU A 145 -15.55 -0.19 -10.32
N CYS A 146 -15.83 1.08 -10.58
CA CYS A 146 -17.14 1.67 -10.31
C CYS A 146 -18.24 1.05 -11.18
N GLU A 147 -17.94 0.71 -12.44
CA GLU A 147 -18.91 0.08 -13.35
C GLU A 147 -19.15 -1.40 -13.01
N GLY A 148 -18.10 -2.15 -12.66
CA GLY A 148 -18.20 -3.57 -12.30
C GLY A 148 -18.98 -3.83 -11.00
N THR A 149 -18.89 -2.90 -10.04
CA THR A 149 -19.68 -2.94 -8.79
C THR A 149 -21.16 -2.63 -9.00
N ALA A 150 -21.50 -1.86 -10.04
CA ALA A 150 -22.90 -1.57 -10.39
C ALA A 150 -23.62 -2.75 -11.06
N SER A 151 -22.88 -3.71 -11.64
CA SER A 151 -23.45 -4.87 -12.34
C SER A 151 -23.90 -6.04 -11.44
N VAL A 152 -23.75 -5.97 -10.11
CA VAL A 152 -24.17 -7.04 -9.17
C VAL A 152 -25.57 -6.78 -8.57
N SER A 153 -26.33 -5.83 -9.11
CA SER A 153 -27.70 -5.53 -8.66
C SER A 153 -28.75 -5.99 -9.67
N VAL A 154 -28.96 -7.31 -9.83
CA VAL A 154 -30.21 -7.87 -10.39
C VAL A 154 -30.54 -9.23 -9.79
#